data_AF-A0A9R1CGG0-F1
#
_entry.id   AF-A0A9R1CGG0-F1
#
_cell.length_a   1.000
_cell.length_b   1.000
_cell.length_c   1.000
_cell.angle_alpha   90.00
_cell.angle_beta   90.00
_cell.angle_gamma   90.00
#
_symmetry.space_group_name_H-M   'P 1'
#
loop_
_entity.id
_entity.type
_entity.pdbx_description
1 polymer ?
#
loop_
_entity_poly.entity_id
_entity_poly.type
_entity_poly.pdbx_seq_one_letter_code
_entity_poly.pdbx_strand_id
1 'polypeptide(L)'
;MFFHLSALSVFLVIAFILIYYRARLFPLAARFLPDTVVNQLSHYTPLESYSFADQAEAGMSSGDFDLEVNNGEGSGEGRLGLDEAGVEEVRRIMAIERCTFDQARLIRHNRILAKNGIAPDGTPLDRKAITHL
;
A
#
# COMPACT_ATOMS: atom_id res chain seq x y z
N MET A 1 -50.76 -16.45 2.68
CA MET A 1 -49.56 -17.09 3.28
C MET A 1 -48.47 -17.36 2.25
N PHE A 2 -48.77 -17.98 1.10
CA PHE A 2 -47.78 -18.27 0.04
C PHE A 2 -47.08 -17.04 -0.55
N PHE A 3 -47.77 -15.90 -0.65
CA PHE A 3 -47.18 -14.64 -1.14
C PHE A 3 -46.01 -14.15 -0.27
N HIS A 4 -46.16 -14.20 1.06
CA HIS A 4 -45.09 -13.79 1.98
C HIS A 4 -43.89 -14.75 1.93
N LEU A 5 -44.14 -16.06 1.75
CA LEU A 5 -43.07 -17.04 1.57
C LEU A 5 -42.29 -16.81 0.27
N SER A 6 -42.99 -16.49 -0.83
CA SER A 6 -42.37 -16.19 -2.12
C SER A 6 -41.59 -14.86 -2.08
N ALA A 7 -42.13 -13.83 -1.42
CA ALA A 7 -41.42 -12.58 -1.24
C ALA A 7 -40.14 -12.76 -0.39
N LEU A 8 -40.21 -13.56 0.68
CA LEU A 8 -39.06 -13.89 1.51
C LEU A 8 -37.98 -14.66 0.71
N SER A 9 -38.38 -15.63 -0.11
CA SER A 9 -37.41 -16.41 -0.90
C SER A 9 -36.69 -15.53 -1.92
N VAL A 10 -37.38 -14.61 -2.58
CA VAL A 10 -36.76 -13.66 -3.51
C VAL A 10 -35.78 -12.74 -2.78
N PHE A 11 -36.16 -12.22 -1.62
CA PHE A 11 -35.26 -11.39 -0.80
C PHE A 11 -33.99 -12.14 -0.39
N LEU A 12 -34.11 -13.40 0.04
CA LEU A 12 -32.97 -14.24 0.41
C LEU A 12 -32.05 -14.53 -0.77
N VAL A 13 -32.61 -14.78 -1.97
CA VAL A 13 -31.82 -14.97 -3.19
C VAL A 13 -31.06 -13.69 -3.55
N ILE A 14 -31.71 -12.53 -3.48
CA ILE A 14 -31.04 -11.24 -3.73
C ILE A 14 -29.93 -11.01 -2.70
N ALA A 15 -30.20 -11.22 -1.42
CA ALA A 15 -29.20 -11.10 -0.36
C ALA A 15 -28.02 -12.07 -0.57
N PHE A 16 -28.31 -13.31 -0.98
CA PHE A 16 -27.28 -14.29 -1.29
C PHE A 16 -26.40 -13.87 -2.47
N ILE A 17 -26.99 -13.36 -3.56
CA ILE A 17 -26.27 -12.83 -4.72
C ILE A 17 -25.40 -11.63 -4.31
N LEU A 18 -25.96 -10.70 -3.52
CA LEU A 18 -25.22 -9.53 -3.03
C LEU A 18 -24.04 -9.93 -2.14
N ILE A 19 -24.21 -10.91 -1.25
CA ILE A 19 -23.13 -11.42 -0.39
C ILE A 19 -22.08 -12.16 -1.21
N TYR A 20 -22.50 -13.03 -2.15
CA TYR A 20 -21.59 -13.82 -2.98
C TYR A 20 -20.74 -12.95 -3.90
N TYR A 21 -21.36 -11.95 -4.54
CA TYR A 21 -20.67 -11.01 -5.44
C TYR A 21 -20.22 -9.73 -4.76
N ARG A 22 -20.25 -9.66 -3.42
CA ARG A 22 -19.93 -8.43 -2.65
C ARG A 22 -18.60 -7.81 -3.06
N ALA A 23 -17.56 -8.64 -3.25
CA ALA A 23 -16.21 -8.19 -3.59
C ALA A 23 -16.15 -7.53 -4.98
N ARG A 24 -16.97 -7.99 -5.93
CA ARG A 24 -17.03 -7.44 -7.29
C ARG A 24 -17.96 -6.24 -7.40
N LEU A 25 -19.00 -6.17 -6.57
CA LEU A 25 -19.98 -5.08 -6.54
C LEU A 25 -19.49 -3.85 -5.77
N PHE A 26 -18.66 -4.04 -4.74
CA PHE A 26 -18.12 -2.96 -3.91
C PHE A 26 -17.41 -1.84 -4.70
N PRO A 27 -16.50 -2.10 -5.66
CA PRO A 27 -15.83 -1.03 -6.41
C PRO A 27 -16.79 -0.22 -7.30
N LEU A 28 -17.86 -0.84 -7.80
CA LEU A 28 -18.89 -0.15 -8.58
C LEU A 28 -19.80 0.70 -7.67
N ALA A 29 -20.15 0.16 -6.51
CA ALA A 29 -20.99 0.85 -5.52
C ALA A 29 -20.25 2.01 -4.85
N ALA A 30 -18.95 1.86 -4.57
CA ALA A 30 -18.12 2.88 -3.93
C ALA A 30 -18.14 4.23 -4.67
N ARG A 31 -18.40 4.25 -5.99
CA ARG A 31 -18.56 5.47 -6.77
C ARG A 31 -19.81 6.29 -6.41
N PHE A 32 -20.83 5.66 -5.83
CA PHE A 32 -22.13 6.27 -5.51
C PHE A 32 -22.35 6.47 -4.00
N LEU A 33 -21.50 5.88 -3.16
CA LEU A 33 -21.58 6.04 -1.71
C LEU A 33 -20.70 7.19 -1.21
N PRO A 34 -21.10 7.91 -0.15
CA PRO A 34 -20.25 8.89 0.51
C PRO A 34 -19.01 8.24 1.11
N ASP A 35 -17.86 8.92 1.04
CA ASP A 35 -16.56 8.41 1.53
C ASP A 35 -16.58 7.96 3.00
N THR A 36 -17.43 8.57 3.83
CA THR A 36 -17.60 8.19 5.25
C THR A 36 -18.17 6.77 5.42
N VAL A 37 -19.14 6.40 4.58
CA VAL A 37 -19.78 5.07 4.62
C VAL A 37 -18.85 4.04 4.01
N VAL A 38 -18.13 4.41 2.94
CA VAL A 38 -17.12 3.54 2.32
C VAL A 38 -16.01 3.22 3.33
N ASN A 39 -15.49 4.23 4.03
CA ASN A 39 -14.40 4.06 5.00
C ASN A 39 -14.84 3.25 6.26
N GLN A 40 -16.12 3.33 6.64
CA GLN A 40 -16.67 2.56 7.76
C GLN A 40 -16.92 1.09 7.38
N LEU A 41 -17.21 0.81 6.10
CA LEU A 41 -17.45 -0.54 5.59
C LEU A 41 -16.17 -1.23 5.12
N SER A 42 -15.15 -0.47 4.73
CA SER A 42 -13.81 -0.99 4.46
C SER A 42 -13.20 -1.51 5.75
N HIS A 43 -13.23 -2.83 5.92
CA HIS A 43 -12.40 -3.49 6.91
C HIS A 43 -10.93 -3.32 6.51
N TYR A 44 -10.02 -3.32 7.49
CA TYR A 44 -8.60 -3.42 7.23
C TYR A 44 -8.34 -4.63 6.33
N THR A 45 -8.09 -4.38 5.06
CA THR A 45 -7.51 -5.36 4.16
C THR A 45 -6.03 -5.36 4.51
N PRO A 46 -5.48 -6.48 5.05
CA PRO A 46 -4.03 -6.60 5.08
C PRO A 46 -3.54 -6.35 3.65
N LEU A 47 -2.52 -5.51 3.51
CA LEU A 47 -1.85 -5.31 2.22
C LEU A 47 -1.66 -6.69 1.61
N GLU A 48 -2.20 -6.93 0.41
CA GLU A 48 -1.95 -8.17 -0.31
C GLU A 48 -0.45 -8.29 -0.37
N SER A 49 0.09 -9.24 0.39
CA SER A 49 1.52 -9.29 0.66
C SER A 49 2.20 -9.63 -0.65
N TYR A 50 2.71 -8.61 -1.34
CA TYR A 50 3.75 -8.78 -2.35
C TYR A 50 4.84 -9.61 -1.68
N SER A 51 4.95 -10.88 -2.06
CA SER A 51 5.84 -11.82 -1.38
C SER A 51 7.24 -11.23 -1.39
N PHE A 52 7.94 -11.27 -0.27
CA PHE A 52 9.34 -10.83 -0.20
C PHE A 52 10.20 -11.56 -1.23
N ALA A 53 9.82 -12.80 -1.59
CA ALA A 53 10.43 -13.55 -2.69
C ALA A 53 10.28 -12.85 -4.05
N ASP A 54 9.09 -12.34 -4.37
CA ASP A 54 8.82 -11.63 -5.63
C ASP A 54 9.59 -10.30 -5.70
N GLN A 55 9.82 -9.66 -4.55
CA GLN A 55 10.62 -8.43 -4.45
C GLN A 55 12.11 -8.72 -4.60
N ALA A 56 12.60 -9.81 -4.01
CA ALA A 56 13.98 -10.27 -4.20
C ALA A 56 14.24 -10.66 -5.66
N GLU A 57 13.32 -11.41 -6.29
CA GLU A 57 13.39 -11.76 -7.72
C GLU A 57 13.36 -10.53 -8.62
N ALA A 58 12.65 -9.49 -8.20
CA ALA A 58 12.60 -8.20 -8.87
C ALA A 58 13.87 -7.35 -8.77
N GLY A 59 14.89 -7.81 -8.05
CA GLY A 59 16.12 -7.04 -7.80
C GLY A 59 15.92 -5.87 -6.83
N MET A 60 14.92 -5.95 -5.94
CA MET A 60 14.71 -4.97 -4.86
C MET A 60 15.55 -5.29 -3.61
N SER A 61 16.76 -5.82 -3.81
CA SER A 61 17.74 -6.14 -2.77
C SER A 61 19.12 -5.62 -3.16
N SER A 62 19.94 -5.32 -2.18
CA SER A 62 21.34 -4.92 -2.34
C SER A 62 22.18 -5.47 -1.19
N GLY A 63 23.51 -5.35 -1.28
CA GLY A 63 24.41 -5.81 -0.21
C GLY A 63 24.15 -5.13 1.15
N ASP A 64 23.70 -3.88 1.13
CA ASP A 64 23.34 -3.12 2.34
C ASP A 64 21.85 -3.27 2.72
N PHE A 65 21.05 -3.91 1.86
CA PHE A 65 19.62 -4.15 2.07
C PHE A 65 19.23 -5.55 1.61
N ASP A 66 19.41 -6.49 2.52
CA ASP A 66 19.08 -7.89 2.30
C ASP A 66 17.65 -8.21 2.77
N LEU A 67 16.82 -8.65 1.81
CA LEU A 67 15.45 -9.11 2.05
C LEU A 67 15.41 -10.59 2.46
N GLU A 68 16.43 -11.38 2.15
CA GLU A 68 16.45 -12.84 2.39
C GLU A 68 16.75 -13.18 3.85
N VAL A 69 17.61 -12.40 4.52
CA VAL A 69 17.95 -12.61 5.94
C VAL A 69 16.75 -12.39 6.86
N ASN A 70 15.78 -11.57 6.44
CA ASN A 70 14.58 -11.25 7.22
C ASN A 70 13.40 -12.22 6.96
N ASN A 71 13.54 -13.18 6.04
CA ASN A 71 12.50 -14.19 5.74
C ASN A 71 12.51 -15.41 6.69
N GLY A 72 13.38 -15.44 7.69
CA GLY A 72 13.50 -16.56 8.63
C GLY A 72 12.36 -16.60 9.66
N GLU A 73 11.77 -17.79 9.83
CA GLU A 73 10.73 -18.18 10.81
C GLU A 73 11.00 -17.77 12.29
N GLY A 74 12.19 -17.27 12.61
CA GLY A 74 12.61 -16.86 13.95
C GLY A 74 12.52 -15.36 14.26
N SER A 75 12.17 -14.51 13.29
CA SER A 75 11.99 -13.07 13.54
C SER A 75 10.56 -12.79 14.02
N GLY A 76 10.34 -12.91 15.33
CA GLY A 76 9.04 -12.59 15.96
C GLY A 76 8.59 -11.12 15.79
N GLU A 77 9.41 -10.27 15.18
CA GLU A 77 9.05 -8.94 14.71
C GLU A 77 8.95 -8.94 13.19
N GLY A 78 7.73 -9.04 12.66
CA GLY A 78 7.45 -8.87 11.24
C GLY A 78 7.78 -7.45 10.79
N ARG A 79 9.04 -7.22 10.41
CA ARG A 79 9.47 -5.95 9.81
C ARG A 79 8.86 -5.90 8.42
N LEU A 80 7.86 -5.04 8.22
CA LEU A 80 7.34 -4.76 6.89
C LEU A 80 8.49 -4.23 6.03
N GLY A 81 8.70 -4.84 4.86
CA GLY A 81 9.60 -4.33 3.83
C GLY A 81 9.07 -3.03 3.22
N LEU A 82 9.45 -2.75 1.96
CA LEU A 82 8.85 -1.63 1.26
C LEU A 82 7.35 -1.88 1.10
N ASP A 83 6.56 -0.82 1.30
CA ASP A 83 5.15 -0.79 0.95
C ASP A 83 4.96 -0.95 -0.56
N GLU A 84 3.82 -1.47 -1.01
CA GLU A 84 3.55 -1.70 -2.43
C GLU A 84 3.75 -0.42 -3.27
N ALA A 85 3.30 0.72 -2.76
CA ALA A 85 3.50 2.02 -3.40
C ALA A 85 4.98 2.42 -3.46
N GLY A 86 5.76 2.12 -2.41
CA GLY A 86 7.20 2.35 -2.38
C GLY A 86 7.97 1.46 -3.34
N VAL A 87 7.59 0.19 -3.46
CA VAL A 87 8.17 -0.75 -4.45
C VAL A 87 7.96 -0.23 -5.86
N GLU A 88 6.73 0.15 -6.20
CA GLU A 88 6.40 0.65 -7.54
C GLU A 88 7.14 1.96 -7.86
N GLU A 89 7.25 2.87 -6.89
CA GLU A 89 7.99 4.12 -7.07
C GLU A 89 9.49 3.88 -7.28
N VAL A 90 10.11 2.99 -6.51
CA VAL A 90 11.52 2.63 -6.69
C VAL A 90 11.75 2.00 -8.05
N ARG A 91 10.87 1.08 -8.48
CA ARG A 91 10.91 0.46 -9.82
C ARG A 91 10.86 1.51 -10.92
N ARG A 92 9.95 2.49 -10.79
CA ARG A 92 9.83 3.59 -11.73
C ARG A 92 11.10 4.44 -11.78
N ILE A 93 11.70 4.75 -10.64
CA ILE A 93 12.95 5.52 -10.57
C ILE A 93 14.09 4.75 -11.25
N MET A 94 14.22 3.45 -10.96
CA MET A 94 15.22 2.60 -11.62
C MET A 94 15.03 2.58 -13.15
N ALA A 95 13.79 2.51 -13.63
CA ALA A 95 13.49 2.50 -15.06
C ALA A 95 13.81 3.84 -15.75
N ILE A 96 13.51 4.97 -15.10
CA ILE A 96 13.72 6.32 -15.66
C ILE A 96 15.19 6.75 -15.57
N GLU A 97 15.76 6.66 -14.37
CA GLU A 97 17.11 7.17 -14.06
C GLU A 97 18.21 6.15 -14.38
N ARG A 98 17.83 4.90 -14.74
CA ARG A 98 18.75 3.79 -15.04
C ARG A 98 19.80 3.59 -13.94
N CYS A 99 19.36 3.66 -12.69
CA CYS A 99 20.20 3.59 -11.50
C CYS A 99 20.03 2.27 -10.75
N THR A 100 20.94 1.98 -9.81
CA THR A 100 20.81 0.81 -8.94
C THR A 100 19.68 0.97 -7.93
N PHE A 101 19.30 -0.12 -7.26
CA PHE A 101 18.25 -0.12 -6.23
C PHE A 101 18.54 0.89 -5.09
N ASP A 102 19.78 0.92 -4.58
CA ASP A 102 20.15 1.84 -3.50
C ASP A 102 20.11 3.31 -3.95
N GLN A 103 20.57 3.57 -5.18
CA GLN A 103 20.48 4.90 -5.77
C GLN A 103 19.01 5.33 -5.96
N ALA A 104 18.15 4.43 -6.41
CA ALA A 104 16.73 4.70 -6.57
C ALA A 104 16.06 5.00 -5.23
N ARG A 105 16.41 4.26 -4.17
CA ARG A 105 15.94 4.52 -2.81
C ARG A 105 16.41 5.86 -2.27
N LEU A 106 17.66 6.23 -2.50
CA LEU A 106 18.20 7.53 -2.11
C LEU A 106 17.47 8.67 -2.84
N ILE A 107 17.25 8.53 -4.15
CA ILE A 107 16.50 9.51 -4.95
C ILE A 107 15.07 9.66 -4.42
N ARG A 108 14.38 8.54 -4.17
CA ARG A 108 13.03 8.55 -3.58
C ARG A 108 13.03 9.27 -2.23
N HIS A 109 13.96 8.94 -1.34
CA HIS A 109 14.05 9.56 -0.02
C HIS A 109 14.26 11.07 -0.11
N ASN A 110 15.18 11.51 -0.96
CA ASN A 110 15.43 12.93 -1.19
C ASN A 110 14.21 13.66 -1.77
N ARG A 111 13.41 13.02 -2.64
CA ARG A 111 12.15 13.59 -3.14
C ARG A 111 11.12 13.76 -2.02
N ILE A 112 11.03 12.80 -1.10
CA ILE A 112 10.15 12.88 0.07
C ILE A 112 10.60 14.01 1.00
N LEU A 113 11.90 14.12 1.28
CA LEU A 113 12.45 15.22 2.09
C LEU A 113 12.13 16.58 1.46
N ALA A 114 12.44 16.74 0.17
CA ALA A 114 12.19 17.99 -0.56
C ALA A 114 10.71 18.37 -0.57
N LYS A 115 9.81 17.39 -0.76
CA LYS A 115 8.36 17.60 -0.70
C LYS A 115 7.90 18.11 0.67
N ASN A 116 8.59 17.72 1.73
CA ASN A 116 8.31 18.16 3.10
C ASN A 116 9.13 19.39 3.53
N GLY A 117 9.80 20.06 2.60
CA GLY A 117 10.58 21.27 2.92
C GLY A 117 11.88 20.97 3.67
N ILE A 118 12.46 19.78 3.47
CA ILE A 118 13.72 19.35 4.09
C ILE A 118 14.76 19.18 2.98
N ALA A 119 15.95 19.75 3.19
CA ALA A 119 17.08 19.62 2.28
C ALA A 119 17.74 18.22 2.40
N PRO A 120 18.55 17.80 1.42
CA PRO A 120 19.21 16.49 1.45
C PRO A 120 20.18 16.29 2.63
N ASP A 121 20.63 17.38 3.25
CA ASP A 121 21.45 17.38 4.47
C ASP A 121 20.60 17.25 5.76
N GLY A 122 19.29 17.15 5.64
CA GLY A 122 18.34 17.06 6.76
C GLY A 122 17.96 18.41 7.35
N THR A 123 18.47 19.54 6.82
CA THR A 123 18.11 20.86 7.31
C THR A 123 16.75 21.32 6.76
N PRO A 124 15.95 22.08 7.52
CA PRO A 124 14.75 22.69 6.97
C PRO A 124 15.11 23.70 5.86
N LEU A 125 14.36 23.68 4.75
CA LEU A 125 14.44 24.68 3.68
C LEU A 125 13.83 26.03 4.11
N ASP A 126 13.05 26.05 5.19
CA ASP A 126 12.54 27.28 5.76
C ASP A 126 13.64 28.02 6.52
N ARG A 127 14.02 29.19 5.99
CA ARG A 127 15.00 30.10 6.60
C ARG A 127 14.62 30.53 8.02
N LYS A 128 13.34 30.49 8.39
CA LYS A 128 12.89 30.82 9.75
C LYS A 128 13.03 29.67 10.74
N ALA A 129 13.15 28.43 10.27
CA ALA A 129 13.31 27.26 11.13
C ALA A 129 14.74 27.13 11.68
N ILE A 130 15.73 27.78 11.06
CA ILE A 130 17.09 27.87 11.57
C ILE A 130 17.12 28.93 12.67
N THR A 131 16.83 28.52 13.90
CA THR A 131 17.13 29.33 15.08
C THR A 131 18.63 29.16 15.37
N HIS A 132 19.41 30.23 15.21
CA HIS A 132 20.85 30.24 15.47
C HIS A 132 21.21 29.53 16.79
N LEU A 133 22.27 28.72 16.74
CA LEU A 133 22.94 28.09 17.90
C LEU A 133 24.08 28.97 18.40
#